data_AF-A0A7J9XSH6-F1
#
_entry.id   AF-A0A7J9XSH6-F1
#
_cell.length_a   1.000
_cell.length_b   1.000
_cell.length_c   1.000
_cell.angle_alpha   90.00
_cell.angle_beta   90.00
_cell.angle_gamma   90.00
#
_symmetry.space_group_name_H-M   'P 1'
#
loop_
_entity.id
_entity.type
_entity.pdbx_description
1 polymer ?
#
loop_
_entity_poly.entity_id
_entity_poly.type
_entity_poly.pdbx_seq_one_letter_code
_entity_poly.pdbx_strand_id
1 'polypeptide(L)'
;MTAYQYNVNAGEEVRITPVTDDRCPSDVPHWDFWLFDSSELWDMSYTEDGTLLGVEPVADPARIVAACHARDAALRQFIPWARYIRRHQGLVRYLPATVTWA
;
A
#
# COMPACT_ATOMS: atom_id res chain seq x y z
N MET A 1 -10.97 2.74 3.50
CA MET A 1 -10.17 3.44 4.54
C MET A 1 -10.30 2.81 5.91
N THR A 2 -11.48 2.32 6.29
CA THR A 2 -11.76 1.61 7.55
C THR A 2 -10.80 0.44 7.83
N ALA A 3 -10.45 -0.33 6.79
CA ALA A 3 -9.55 -1.48 6.92
C ALA A 3 -8.17 -1.11 7.47
N TYR A 4 -7.56 -0.01 6.98
CA TYR A 4 -6.24 0.43 7.44
C TYR A 4 -6.20 0.74 8.94
N GLN A 5 -7.30 1.25 9.51
CA GLN A 5 -7.37 1.47 10.95
C GLN A 5 -7.31 0.16 11.72
N TYR A 6 -8.11 -0.84 11.32
CA TYR A 6 -8.12 -2.13 12.02
C TYR A 6 -6.77 -2.82 11.93
N ASN A 7 -6.13 -2.76 10.76
CA ASN A 7 -4.81 -3.30 10.53
C ASN A 7 -3.74 -2.62 11.39
N VAL A 8 -3.71 -1.28 11.41
CA VAL A 8 -2.78 -0.52 12.26
C VAL A 8 -3.00 -0.82 13.74
N ASN A 9 -4.26 -0.92 14.19
CA ASN A 9 -4.59 -1.28 15.56
C ASN A 9 -4.18 -2.73 15.90
N ALA A 10 -4.14 -3.62 14.91
CA ALA A 10 -3.64 -4.99 15.04
C ALA A 10 -2.10 -5.07 14.99
N GLY A 11 -1.41 -3.95 14.80
CA GLY A 11 0.06 -3.86 14.78
C GLY A 11 0.68 -3.82 13.38
N GLU A 12 -0.13 -3.77 12.32
CA GLU A 12 0.39 -3.63 10.95
C GLU A 12 0.96 -2.22 10.72
N GLU A 13 2.13 -2.13 10.11
CA GLU A 13 2.69 -0.84 9.71
C GLU A 13 2.22 -0.42 8.32
N VAL A 14 1.07 0.25 8.27
CA VAL A 14 0.53 0.81 7.03
C VAL A 14 1.17 2.17 6.73
N ARG A 15 1.77 2.31 5.56
CA ARG A 15 2.36 3.57 5.08
C ARG A 15 1.76 3.99 3.74
N ILE A 16 1.69 5.30 3.51
CA ILE A 16 0.99 5.91 2.36
C ILE A 16 1.94 6.86 1.64
N THR A 17 2.02 6.78 0.30
CA THR A 17 2.72 7.79 -0.53
C THR A 17 1.65 8.78 -0.94
N PRO A 18 1.72 10.03 -0.46
CA PRO A 18 0.87 11.07 -0.98
C PRO A 18 1.26 11.31 -2.45
N VAL A 19 0.36 10.98 -3.37
CA VAL A 19 0.50 11.37 -4.77
C VAL A 19 -0.01 12.80 -4.88
N THR A 20 0.89 13.75 -5.13
CA THR A 20 0.52 15.13 -5.49
C THR A 20 0.44 15.24 -7.01
N ASP A 21 -0.58 15.91 -7.54
CA ASP A 21 -0.78 16.17 -8.98
C ASP A 21 -0.96 14.90 -9.85
N ASP A 22 -1.59 13.85 -9.30
CA ASP A 22 -1.90 12.58 -9.98
C ASP A 22 -0.69 11.82 -10.57
N ARG A 23 0.54 12.18 -10.16
CA ARG A 23 1.76 11.51 -10.64
C ARG A 23 2.24 10.48 -9.63
N CYS A 24 1.96 9.21 -9.92
CA CYS A 24 2.66 8.12 -9.26
C CYS A 24 4.18 8.33 -9.44
N PRO A 25 5.01 8.18 -8.39
CA PRO A 25 6.46 8.22 -8.56
C PRO A 25 6.88 7.20 -9.63
N SER A 26 7.80 7.58 -10.53
CA SER A 26 8.25 6.74 -11.65
C SER A 26 8.78 5.36 -11.22
N ASP A 27 9.25 5.28 -9.99
CA ASP A 27 9.91 4.11 -9.41
C ASP A 27 8.91 3.19 -8.69
N VAL A 28 7.62 3.56 -8.64
CA VAL A 28 6.54 2.75 -8.08
C VAL A 28 5.76 2.11 -9.24
N PRO A 29 5.75 0.77 -9.34
CA PRO A 29 5.03 0.06 -10.39
C PRO A 29 3.53 0.34 -10.33
N HIS A 30 2.88 0.31 -11.49
CA HIS A 30 1.42 0.48 -11.63
C HIS A 30 0.63 -0.83 -11.46
N TRP A 31 1.20 -1.83 -10.79
CA TRP A 31 0.54 -3.10 -10.52
C TRP A 31 0.68 -3.43 -9.03
N ASP A 32 -0.34 -4.09 -8.49
CA ASP A 32 -0.44 -4.44 -7.08
C ASP A 32 0.17 -5.81 -6.82
N PHE A 33 0.87 -5.95 -5.69
CA PHE A 33 1.52 -7.20 -5.34
C PHE A 33 1.72 -7.37 -3.84
N TRP A 34 1.88 -8.62 -3.43
CA TRP A 34 2.47 -8.97 -2.15
C TRP A 34 3.90 -9.45 -2.33
N LEU A 35 4.77 -9.01 -1.43
CA LEU A 35 6.16 -9.43 -1.37
C LEU A 35 6.47 -9.90 0.05
N PHE A 36 6.72 -11.20 0.20
CA PHE A 36 7.10 -11.82 1.47
C PHE A 36 8.60 -12.08 1.50
N ASP A 37 9.21 -11.78 2.64
CA ASP A 37 10.64 -12.02 2.94
C ASP A 37 11.64 -11.53 1.88
N SER A 38 11.23 -10.57 1.04
CA SER A 38 12.00 -10.06 -0.11
C SER A 38 12.32 -11.12 -1.19
N SER A 39 11.61 -12.25 -1.23
CA SER A 39 11.90 -13.34 -2.15
C SER A 39 10.67 -14.02 -2.74
N GLU A 40 9.51 -13.89 -2.11
CA GLU A 40 8.27 -14.52 -2.56
C GLU A 40 7.30 -13.43 -3.03
N LEU A 41 7.05 -13.39 -4.34
CA LEU A 41 6.22 -12.39 -4.99
C LEU A 41 4.91 -13.01 -5.44
N TRP A 42 3.80 -12.32 -5.16
CA TRP A 42 2.47 -12.67 -5.63
C TRP A 42 1.83 -11.48 -6.35
N ASP A 43 1.42 -11.70 -7.59
CA ASP A 43 0.78 -10.70 -8.45
C ASP A 43 -0.71 -10.64 -8.16
N MET A 44 -1.25 -9.43 -7.94
CA MET A 44 -2.66 -9.24 -7.62
C MET A 44 -3.38 -8.65 -8.83
N SER A 45 -4.28 -9.43 -9.42
CA SER A 45 -5.03 -9.01 -10.60
C SER A 45 -6.41 -8.49 -10.21
N TYR A 46 -6.77 -7.33 -10.76
CA TYR A 46 -8.07 -6.69 -10.53
C TYR A 46 -8.76 -6.42 -11.87
N THR A 47 -10.10 -6.41 -11.86
CA THR A 47 -10.90 -5.79 -12.91
C THR A 47 -10.76 -4.27 -12.89
N GLU A 48 -11.22 -3.60 -13.95
CA GLU A 48 -11.25 -2.13 -14.01
C GLU A 48 -12.08 -1.48 -12.90
N ASP A 49 -13.10 -2.19 -12.37
CA ASP A 49 -13.91 -1.71 -11.23
C ASP A 49 -13.29 -2.02 -9.85
N GLY A 50 -12.10 -2.62 -9.82
CA GLY A 50 -11.36 -2.94 -8.60
C GLY A 50 -11.75 -4.25 -7.92
N THR A 51 -12.54 -5.11 -8.58
CA THR A 51 -12.81 -6.47 -8.09
C THR A 51 -11.57 -7.34 -8.22
N LEU A 52 -11.16 -7.99 -7.12
CA LEU A 52 -10.03 -8.93 -7.14
C LEU A 52 -10.38 -10.16 -7.98
N LEU A 53 -9.59 -10.41 -9.03
CA LEU A 53 -9.70 -11.58 -9.89
C LEU A 53 -8.93 -12.77 -9.33
N GLY A 54 -7.77 -12.52 -8.74
CA GLY A 54 -6.90 -13.58 -8.23
C GLY A 54 -5.56 -13.06 -7.74
N VAL A 55 -4.84 -13.95 -7.07
CA VAL A 55 -3.49 -13.71 -6.54
C VAL A 55 -2.64 -14.91 -6.95
N GLU A 56 -1.63 -14.68 -7.79
CA GLU A 56 -0.83 -15.74 -8.42
C GLU A 56 0.65 -15.61 -8.08
N PRO A 57 1.37 -16.73 -7.82
CA PRO A 57 2.78 -16.68 -7.48
C PRO A 57 3.63 -16.34 -8.71
N VAL A 58 4.67 -15.52 -8.51
CA VAL A 58 5.60 -15.10 -9.56
C VAL A 58 6.96 -15.75 -9.34
N ALA A 59 7.37 -16.60 -10.28
CA ALA A 59 8.66 -17.30 -10.21
C ALA A 59 9.82 -16.54 -10.90
N ASP A 60 9.54 -15.48 -11.65
CA ASP A 60 10.56 -14.71 -12.37
C ASP A 60 11.45 -13.91 -11.40
N PRO A 61 12.75 -14.24 -11.28
CA PRO A 61 13.66 -13.52 -10.39
C PRO A 61 13.79 -12.03 -10.71
N ALA A 62 13.69 -11.65 -11.99
CA ALA A 62 13.78 -10.25 -12.38
C ALA A 62 12.58 -9.45 -11.87
N ARG A 63 11.38 -10.03 -11.89
CA ARG A 63 10.18 -9.41 -11.30
C ARG A 63 10.27 -9.30 -9.78
N ILE A 64 10.81 -10.32 -9.11
CA ILE A 64 11.04 -10.28 -7.65
C ILE A 64 11.99 -9.15 -7.28
N VAL A 65 13.12 -9.01 -8.00
CA VAL A 65 14.09 -7.92 -7.79
C VAL A 65 13.45 -6.56 -8.06
N ALA A 66 12.65 -6.43 -9.13
CA ALA A 66 11.93 -5.19 -9.42
C ALA A 66 10.94 -4.81 -8.31
N ALA A 67 10.22 -5.79 -7.75
CA ALA A 67 9.31 -5.58 -6.61
C ALA A 67 10.04 -5.14 -5.34
N CYS A 68 11.23 -5.70 -5.07
CA CYS A 68 12.09 -5.23 -3.98
C CYS A 68 12.53 -3.76 -4.17
N HIS A 69 12.97 -3.40 -5.38
CA HIS A 69 13.33 -2.01 -5.70
C HIS A 69 12.15 -1.06 -5.55
N ALA A 70 10.97 -1.47 -6.01
CA ALA A 70 9.73 -0.72 -5.85
C ALA A 70 9.39 -0.49 -4.37
N ARG A 71 9.41 -1.54 -3.55
CA ARG A 71 9.21 -1.44 -2.09
C ARG A 71 10.17 -0.44 -1.48
N ASP A 72 11.46 -0.55 -1.78
CA ASP A 72 12.48 0.32 -1.19
C ASP A 72 12.31 1.78 -1.65
N ALA A 73 11.96 2.00 -2.93
CA ALA A 73 11.67 3.32 -3.46
C ALA A 73 10.47 3.98 -2.80
N ALA A 74 9.45 3.18 -2.53
CA ALA A 74 8.23 3.64 -1.92
C ALA A 74 8.46 3.90 -0.40
N LEU A 75 9.16 3.02 0.31
CA LEU A 75 9.55 3.19 1.73
C LEU A 75 10.33 4.48 2.01
N ARG A 76 11.14 4.96 1.06
CA ARG A 76 11.86 6.24 1.20
C ARG A 76 10.93 7.47 1.21
N GLN A 77 9.74 7.35 0.63
CA GLN A 77 8.82 8.47 0.41
C GLN A 77 7.57 8.40 1.30
N PHE A 78 7.24 7.22 1.80
CA PHE A 78 6.02 6.98 2.55
C PHE A 78 5.96 7.72 3.89
N ILE A 79 4.74 8.10 4.29
CA ILE A 79 4.43 8.53 5.66
C ILE A 79 3.52 7.50 6.35
N PRO A 80 3.61 7.32 7.68
CA PRO A 80 2.69 6.46 8.41
C PRO A 80 1.23 6.87 8.17
N TRP A 81 0.32 5.90 8.06
CA TRP A 81 -1.11 6.14 7.81
C TRP A 81 -1.71 7.18 8.78
N ALA A 82 -1.42 7.08 10.08
CA ALA A 82 -1.91 8.04 11.08
C ALA A 82 -1.45 9.49 10.79
N ARG A 83 -0.23 9.68 10.27
CA ARG A 83 0.26 11.01 9.84
C ARG A 83 -0.46 11.47 8.57
N TYR A 84 -0.71 10.56 7.64
CA TYR A 84 -1.44 10.87 6.41
C TYR A 84 -2.87 11.37 6.72
N ILE A 85 -3.62 10.65 7.55
CA ILE A 85 -4.97 11.02 7.95
C ILE A 85 -5.02 12.38 8.66
N ARG A 86 -4.10 12.62 9.60
CA ARG A 86 -4.02 13.88 10.34
C ARG A 86 -3.79 15.09 9.42
N ARG A 87 -3.06 14.90 8.32
CA ARG A 87 -2.86 15.93 7.28
C ARG A 87 -4.08 16.09 6.36
N HIS A 88 -4.92 15.07 6.26
CA HIS A 88 -6.12 15.05 5.43
C HIS A 88 -7.37 14.89 6.30
N GLN A 89 -7.61 15.85 7.19
CA GLN A 89 -8.72 15.84 8.16
C GLN A 89 -10.09 15.56 7.52
N GLY A 90 -10.28 15.96 6.25
CA GLY A 90 -11.49 15.65 5.49
C GLY A 90 -11.78 14.15 5.34
N LEU A 91 -10.76 13.29 5.41
CA LEU A 91 -10.91 11.84 5.32
C LEU A 91 -11.34 11.19 6.64
N VAL A 92 -11.23 11.90 7.77
CA VAL A 92 -11.61 11.38 9.10
C VAL A 92 -13.09 10.97 9.15
N ARG A 93 -13.96 11.64 8.36
CA ARG A 93 -15.38 11.30 8.25
C ARG A 93 -15.67 9.88 7.75
N TYR A 94 -14.70 9.24 7.09
CA TYR A 94 -14.80 7.86 6.59
C TYR A 94 -14.23 6.84 7.57
N LEU A 95 -13.74 7.29 8.73
CA LEU A 95 -13.22 6.42 9.76
C LEU A 95 -14.30 6.16 10.83
N PRO A 96 -14.39 4.93 11.36
CA PRO A 96 -15.29 4.61 12.45
C PRO A 96 -14.90 5.36 13.72
N ALA A 97 -15.87 5.59 14.62
CA ALA A 97 -15.68 6.40 15.84
C ALA A 97 -14.64 5.82 16.83
N THR A 98 -14.14 4.60 16.61
CA THR A 98 -13.18 3.90 17.46
C THR A 98 -11.72 4.25 17.17
N VAL A 99 -11.42 5.22 16.29
CA VAL A 99 -10.05 5.66 16.02
C VAL A 99 -9.44 6.27 17.28
N THR A 100 -8.37 5.68 17.79
CA THR A 100 -7.53 6.25 18.84
C THR A 100 -6.24 6.76 18.20
N TRP A 101 -5.92 8.03 18.47
CA TRP A 101 -4.72 8.69 17.94
C TRP A 101 -3.58 8.50 18.95
N ALA A 102 -2.82 7.42 18.82
CA ALA A 102 -1.53 7.30 19.48
C ALA A 102 -0.46 8.17 18.78
#